data_AF-A0A0F4YJ01-F1
#
_entry.id   AF-A0A0F4YJ01-F1
#
_cell.length_a   1.000
_cell.length_b   1.000
_cell.length_c   1.000
_cell.angle_alpha   90.00
_cell.angle_beta   90.00
_cell.angle_gamma   90.00
#
_symmetry.space_group_name_H-M   'P 1'
#
loop_
_entity.id
_entity.type
_entity.pdbx_description
1 polymer ?
#
loop_
_entity_poly.entity_id
_entity_poly.type
_entity_poly.pdbx_seq_one_letter_code
_entity_poly.pdbx_strand_id
1 'polypeptide(L)'
;MTTLQISFRSLWTGLLVLLSCLSAAAQSAGGSQCIQGTDSTGQQVCLDPNRRPTLYTQDFGDCQGNSLINVTQFDGAYYSDNMTVTWNLQGETSVYNDSVMIYIGVYAYGETRFELTVNPCNANIFSLCPLNASVPTQASGAIPVAPSDVAGIPPIAYSIPDFEGQAILRIFSNTTESQIACYSAVLTNGATFAHPAAVE
;
A
#
# COMPACT_ATOMS: atom_id res chain seq x y z
N MET A 1 -22.38 34.94 79.94
CA MET A 1 -21.00 34.76 79.43
C MET A 1 -21.03 33.55 78.51
N THR A 2 -21.26 33.80 77.22
CA THR A 2 -21.45 32.80 76.17
C THR A 2 -20.14 32.67 75.39
N THR A 3 -19.54 31.49 75.41
CA THR A 3 -18.34 31.14 74.62
C THR A 3 -18.78 30.53 73.29
N LEU A 4 -18.39 31.19 72.20
CA LEU A 4 -18.60 30.78 70.82
C LEU A 4 -17.48 29.80 70.42
N GLN A 5 -17.78 28.51 70.26
CA GLN A 5 -16.83 27.54 69.69
C GLN A 5 -16.90 27.57 68.16
N ILE A 6 -15.80 27.98 67.52
CA ILE A 6 -15.64 27.99 66.06
C ILE A 6 -14.98 26.66 65.65
N SER A 7 -15.64 25.93 64.75
CA SER A 7 -15.24 24.63 64.24
C SER A 7 -14.08 24.73 63.24
N PHE A 8 -12.91 24.25 63.64
CA PHE A 8 -11.70 24.09 62.82
C PHE A 8 -11.79 22.80 61.98
N ARG A 9 -12.54 22.79 60.87
CA ARG A 9 -12.56 21.64 59.94
C ARG A 9 -12.45 21.98 58.44
N SER A 10 -12.28 23.24 58.08
CA SER A 10 -12.42 23.70 56.67
C SER A 10 -11.13 24.16 55.98
N LEU A 11 -9.95 23.80 56.49
CA LEU A 11 -8.67 24.29 55.94
C LEU A 11 -7.78 23.24 55.28
N TRP A 12 -8.17 21.95 55.26
CA TRP A 12 -7.33 20.89 54.68
C TRP A 12 -7.80 20.35 53.33
N THR A 13 -8.96 20.77 52.83
CA THR A 13 -9.51 20.35 51.53
C THR A 13 -9.24 21.34 50.39
N GLY A 14 -8.71 22.54 50.68
CA GLY A 14 -8.42 23.56 49.66
C GLY A 14 -7.05 23.42 48.97
N LEU A 15 -6.10 22.66 49.54
CA LEU A 15 -4.72 22.59 49.04
C LEU A 15 -4.48 21.41 48.05
N LEU A 16 -5.37 20.41 48.00
CA LEU A 16 -5.21 19.22 47.16
C LEU A 16 -5.84 19.33 45.76
N VAL A 17 -6.66 20.34 45.49
CA VAL A 17 -7.32 20.52 44.18
C VAL A 17 -6.52 21.43 43.22
N LEU A 18 -5.54 22.19 43.73
CA LEU A 18 -4.68 23.05 42.92
C LEU A 18 -3.41 22.35 42.40
N LEU A 19 -3.14 21.11 42.84
CA LEU A 19 -1.92 20.36 42.47
C LEU A 19 -2.17 19.24 41.43
N SER A 20 -3.35 19.17 40.83
CA SER A 20 -3.72 18.14 39.85
C SER A 20 -3.79 18.64 38.40
N CYS A 21 -3.49 19.91 38.14
CA CYS A 21 -3.46 20.47 36.77
C CYS A 21 -2.04 20.73 36.22
N LEU A 22 -0.98 20.33 36.94
CA LEU A 22 0.42 20.41 36.48
C LEU A 22 0.91 19.09 35.87
N SER A 23 0.13 18.50 34.96
CA SER A 23 0.57 17.35 34.16
C SER A 23 0.65 17.75 32.69
N ALA A 24 1.83 18.26 32.34
CA ALA A 24 2.47 18.28 31.03
C ALA A 24 1.57 18.11 29.78
N ALA A 25 1.02 19.22 29.27
CA ALA A 25 0.91 19.36 27.82
C ALA A 25 2.29 19.75 27.29
N ALA A 26 3.18 18.77 27.14
CA ALA A 26 4.37 18.92 26.32
C ALA A 26 3.90 19.06 24.86
N GLN A 27 3.57 20.28 24.44
CA GLN A 27 3.40 20.60 23.04
C GLN A 27 4.80 20.62 22.42
N SER A 28 5.17 19.52 21.77
CA SER A 28 6.38 19.46 20.97
C SER A 28 6.30 20.50 19.85
N ALA A 29 7.13 21.52 19.97
CA ALA A 29 7.43 22.45 18.90
C ALA A 29 8.21 21.71 17.80
N GLY A 30 7.73 21.84 16.55
CA GLY A 30 8.42 21.35 15.36
C GLY A 30 7.80 20.10 14.74
N GLY A 31 6.50 20.14 14.41
CA GLY A 31 5.83 19.02 13.74
C GLY A 31 6.29 18.87 12.30
N SER A 32 7.28 18.01 12.06
CA SER A 32 7.43 17.32 10.78
C SER A 32 6.08 16.70 10.43
N GLN A 33 5.45 17.13 9.33
CA GLN A 33 4.19 16.57 8.86
C GLN A 33 4.44 15.08 8.63
N CYS A 34 3.84 14.18 9.40
CA CYS A 34 4.04 12.74 9.22
C CYS A 34 2.75 11.95 9.30
N ILE A 35 2.70 10.89 8.50
CA ILE A 35 1.58 9.95 8.42
C ILE A 35 1.89 8.80 9.37
N GLN A 36 0.93 8.44 10.23
CA GLN A 36 1.08 7.28 11.10
C GLN A 36 0.90 6.01 10.26
N GLY A 37 1.87 5.10 10.33
CA GLY A 37 1.81 3.78 9.72
C GLY A 37 2.27 2.70 10.68
N THR A 38 2.23 1.45 10.25
CA THR A 38 2.68 0.30 11.04
C THR A 38 3.84 -0.37 10.33
N ASP A 39 4.94 -0.62 11.04
CA ASP A 39 6.12 -1.29 10.48
C ASP A 39 5.95 -2.83 10.42
N SER A 40 6.99 -3.52 9.94
CA SER A 40 7.03 -4.98 9.86
C SER A 40 6.94 -5.70 11.21
N THR A 41 7.15 -5.00 12.32
CA THR A 41 7.04 -5.54 13.69
C THR A 41 5.69 -5.25 14.33
N GLY A 42 4.80 -4.53 13.64
CA GLY A 42 3.51 -4.11 14.18
C GLY A 42 3.58 -2.81 14.99
N GLN A 43 4.71 -2.11 15.01
CA GLN A 43 4.89 -0.88 15.77
C GLN A 43 4.45 0.35 14.95
N GLN A 44 3.82 1.33 15.61
CA GLN A 44 3.49 2.61 14.99
C GLN A 44 4.76 3.38 14.63
N VAL A 45 4.84 3.84 13.38
CA VAL A 45 5.96 4.59 12.83
C VAL A 45 5.46 5.87 12.15
N CYS A 46 6.24 6.94 12.30
CA CYS A 46 6.00 8.25 11.67
C CYS A 46 6.63 8.22 10.27
N LEU A 47 5.78 8.22 9.24
CA LEU A 47 6.18 8.12 7.83
C LEU A 47 6.26 9.52 7.19
N ASP A 48 7.30 9.77 6.42
CA ASP A 48 7.44 11.00 5.62
C ASP A 48 6.40 11.01 4.49
N PRO A 49 5.57 12.06 4.34
CA PRO A 49 4.60 12.20 3.26
C PRO A 49 5.22 12.18 1.85
N ASN A 50 6.50 12.58 1.72
CA ASN A 50 7.22 12.67 0.43
C ASN A 50 8.19 11.50 0.22
N ARG A 51 8.07 10.43 1.01
CA ARG A 51 8.90 9.22 0.86
C ARG A 51 8.72 8.59 -0.52
N ARG A 52 9.82 8.05 -1.06
CA ARG A 52 9.80 7.27 -2.30
C ARG A 52 9.51 5.80 -2.00
N PRO A 53 8.77 5.10 -2.88
CA PRO A 53 8.59 3.67 -2.74
C PRO A 53 9.92 2.94 -2.89
N THR A 54 10.04 1.81 -2.19
CA THR A 54 11.20 0.91 -2.25
C THR A 54 11.30 0.23 -3.61
N LEU A 55 10.17 -0.23 -4.12
CA LEU A 55 10.03 -0.78 -5.46
C LEU A 55 8.77 -0.22 -6.08
N TYR A 56 8.78 0.04 -7.38
CA TYR A 56 7.60 0.48 -8.12
C TYR A 56 7.60 -0.07 -9.54
N THR A 57 6.43 -0.12 -10.16
CA THR A 57 6.29 -0.54 -11.56
C THR A 57 6.80 0.54 -12.51
N GLN A 58 7.42 0.09 -13.60
CA GLN A 58 7.81 0.95 -14.72
C GLN A 58 7.01 0.51 -15.96
N ASP A 59 7.70 0.13 -17.03
CA ASP A 59 7.09 -0.28 -18.28
C ASP A 59 6.26 -1.53 -18.07
N PHE A 60 5.08 -1.55 -18.69
CA PHE A 60 4.15 -2.67 -18.65
C PHE A 60 3.61 -2.99 -20.04
N GLY A 61 3.15 -4.22 -20.22
CA GLY A 61 2.60 -4.67 -21.49
C GLY A 61 1.69 -5.89 -21.35
N ASP A 62 0.92 -6.15 -22.41
CA ASP A 62 0.05 -7.32 -22.51
C ASP A 62 0.89 -8.60 -22.60
N CYS A 63 0.74 -9.49 -21.63
CA CYS A 63 1.41 -10.80 -21.59
C CYS A 63 0.60 -11.94 -22.21
N GLN A 64 -0.66 -11.69 -22.58
CA GLN A 64 -1.51 -12.65 -23.30
C GLN A 64 -1.45 -12.42 -24.82
N GLY A 65 -1.28 -11.16 -25.23
CA GLY A 65 -1.22 -10.72 -26.63
C GLY A 65 -2.58 -10.50 -27.30
N ASN A 66 -3.67 -10.92 -26.65
CA ASN A 66 -5.05 -10.72 -27.09
C ASN A 66 -5.98 -10.43 -25.89
N SER A 67 -5.50 -9.61 -24.94
CA SER A 67 -6.31 -9.20 -23.79
C SER A 67 -7.58 -8.45 -24.24
N LEU A 68 -8.74 -8.83 -23.69
CA LEU A 68 -10.04 -8.19 -23.95
C LEU A 68 -10.23 -6.90 -23.15
N ILE A 69 -9.34 -6.65 -22.19
CA ILE A 69 -9.24 -5.42 -21.41
C ILE A 69 -7.95 -4.73 -21.87
N ASN A 70 -8.08 -3.52 -22.39
CA ASN A 70 -6.98 -2.63 -22.75
C ASN A 70 -6.58 -1.79 -21.53
N VAL A 71 -5.45 -2.11 -20.91
CA VAL A 71 -4.95 -1.38 -19.73
C VAL A 71 -4.10 -0.19 -20.18
N THR A 72 -4.45 0.98 -19.69
CA THR A 72 -3.79 2.25 -20.00
C THR A 72 -2.90 2.76 -18.86
N GLN A 73 -3.09 2.24 -17.65
CA GLN A 73 -2.24 2.53 -16.49
C GLN A 73 -2.13 1.29 -15.61
N PHE A 74 -0.90 0.92 -15.25
CA PHE A 74 -0.63 -0.15 -14.29
C PHE A 74 0.51 0.28 -13.35
N ASP A 75 0.10 0.95 -12.26
CA ASP A 75 1.02 1.43 -11.25
C ASP A 75 0.94 0.56 -10.00
N GLY A 76 2.09 0.11 -9.52
CA GLY A 76 2.26 -0.57 -8.25
C GLY A 76 3.46 0.03 -7.53
N ALA A 77 3.36 0.21 -6.22
CA ALA A 77 4.42 0.77 -5.40
C ALA A 77 4.45 0.08 -4.04
N TYR A 78 5.60 -0.50 -3.70
CA TYR A 78 5.88 -1.16 -2.43
C TYR A 78 6.68 -0.26 -1.52
N TYR A 79 6.22 -0.14 -0.28
CA TYR A 79 6.84 0.60 0.80
C TYR A 79 7.26 -0.37 1.90
N SER A 80 8.57 -0.59 2.04
CA SER A 80 9.13 -1.56 2.98
C SER A 80 9.12 -1.13 4.45
N ASP A 81 9.19 0.18 4.70
CA ASP A 81 9.10 0.82 6.01
C ASP A 81 7.75 0.62 6.72
N ASN A 82 6.66 0.48 5.96
CA ASN A 82 5.32 0.23 6.51
C ASN A 82 4.61 -0.98 5.88
N MET A 83 5.38 -1.86 5.23
CA MET A 83 4.90 -3.12 4.66
C MET A 83 3.61 -2.98 3.86
N THR A 84 3.55 -2.02 2.95
CA THR A 84 2.32 -1.71 2.20
C THR A 84 2.60 -1.65 0.70
N VAL A 85 1.73 -2.27 -0.09
CA VAL A 85 1.67 -2.07 -1.54
C VAL A 85 0.49 -1.17 -1.86
N THR A 86 0.75 -0.07 -2.57
CA THR A 86 -0.30 0.74 -3.21
C THR A 86 -0.34 0.44 -4.70
N TRP A 87 -1.51 0.44 -5.29
CA TRP A 87 -1.67 0.13 -6.71
C TRP A 87 -2.80 0.93 -7.34
N ASN A 88 -2.67 1.16 -8.65
CA ASN A 88 -3.64 1.85 -9.49
C ASN A 88 -3.67 1.22 -10.88
N LEU A 89 -4.88 0.93 -11.35
CA LEU A 89 -5.16 0.28 -12.61
C LEU A 89 -6.24 1.08 -13.33
N GLN A 90 -5.96 1.45 -14.59
CA GLN A 90 -6.95 2.05 -15.48
C GLN A 90 -6.96 1.32 -16.83
N GLY A 91 -8.13 1.28 -17.46
CA GLY A 91 -8.28 0.68 -18.77
C GLY A 91 -9.70 0.75 -19.32
N GLU A 92 -9.88 0.11 -20.47
CA GLU A 92 -11.14 -0.02 -21.18
C GLU A 92 -11.34 -1.48 -21.59
N THR A 93 -12.59 -1.91 -21.78
CA THR A 93 -12.90 -3.32 -22.09
C THR A 93 -13.90 -3.39 -23.22
N SER A 94 -13.82 -4.44 -24.04
CA SER A 94 -14.89 -4.79 -24.99
C SER A 94 -15.87 -5.81 -24.43
N VAL A 95 -15.69 -6.27 -23.19
CA VAL A 95 -16.54 -7.26 -22.53
C VAL A 95 -17.79 -6.60 -21.99
N TYR A 96 -18.95 -7.20 -22.27
CA TYR A 96 -20.25 -6.73 -21.78
C TYR A 96 -20.77 -7.64 -20.68
N ASN A 97 -20.93 -7.08 -19.49
CA ASN A 97 -21.63 -7.68 -18.36
C ASN A 97 -21.10 -9.07 -17.97
N ASP A 98 -19.87 -9.10 -17.44
CA ASP A 98 -19.25 -10.34 -16.93
C ASP A 98 -18.78 -10.17 -15.48
N SER A 99 -18.82 -11.25 -14.71
CA SER A 99 -18.21 -11.31 -13.39
C SER A 99 -16.78 -11.80 -13.54
N VAL A 100 -15.82 -11.10 -12.93
CA VAL A 100 -14.40 -11.41 -13.10
C VAL A 100 -13.70 -11.63 -11.77
N MET A 101 -12.60 -12.38 -11.83
CA MET A 101 -11.68 -12.58 -10.71
C MET A 101 -10.31 -12.02 -11.08
N ILE A 102 -9.72 -11.28 -10.16
CA ILE A 102 -8.41 -10.65 -10.35
C ILE A 102 -7.36 -11.49 -9.63
N TYR A 103 -6.24 -11.72 -10.30
CA TYR A 103 -5.05 -12.36 -9.74
C TYR A 103 -3.86 -11.42 -9.89
N ILE A 104 -3.22 -11.10 -8.77
CA ILE A 104 -2.01 -10.26 -8.74
C ILE A 104 -0.89 -11.14 -8.23
N GLY A 105 0.18 -11.27 -9.02
CA GLY A 105 1.39 -11.97 -8.63
C GLY A 105 2.59 -11.04 -8.71
N VAL A 106 3.47 -11.10 -7.71
CA VAL A 106 4.77 -10.42 -7.71
C VAL A 106 5.87 -11.47 -7.66
N TYR A 107 6.81 -11.36 -8.57
CA TYR A 107 7.93 -12.26 -8.73
C TYR A 107 9.21 -11.45 -8.63
N ALA A 108 10.21 -12.00 -7.96
CA ALA A 108 11.54 -11.41 -7.89
C ALA A 108 12.60 -12.50 -7.84
N TYR A 109 13.63 -12.36 -8.69
CA TYR A 109 14.71 -13.34 -8.87
C TYR A 109 14.19 -14.75 -9.20
N GLY A 110 13.20 -14.84 -10.07
CA GLY A 110 12.60 -16.12 -10.50
C GLY A 110 11.69 -16.80 -9.47
N GLU A 111 11.52 -16.22 -8.28
CA GLU A 111 10.71 -16.77 -7.20
C GLU A 111 9.42 -15.97 -7.00
N THR A 112 8.33 -16.65 -6.69
CA THR A 112 7.06 -16.02 -6.28
C THR A 112 7.23 -15.38 -4.91
N ARG A 113 6.88 -14.10 -4.79
CA ARG A 113 7.00 -13.32 -3.55
C ARG A 113 5.67 -13.00 -2.94
N PHE A 114 4.70 -12.62 -3.76
CA PHE A 114 3.38 -12.27 -3.30
C PHE A 114 2.34 -12.71 -4.32
N GLU A 115 1.25 -13.31 -3.85
CA GLU A 115 0.11 -13.65 -4.68
C GLU A 115 -1.18 -13.29 -3.96
N LEU A 116 -2.09 -12.68 -4.69
CA LEU A 116 -3.40 -12.31 -4.18
C LEU A 116 -4.47 -12.57 -5.23
N THR A 117 -5.50 -13.30 -4.83
CA THR A 117 -6.74 -13.42 -5.58
C THR A 117 -7.79 -12.50 -4.99
N VAL A 118 -8.33 -11.61 -5.80
CA VAL A 118 -9.33 -10.61 -5.38
C VAL A 118 -10.60 -10.81 -6.19
N ASN A 119 -11.73 -10.90 -5.47
CA ASN A 119 -13.03 -10.69 -6.08
C ASN A 119 -13.32 -9.17 -6.07
N PRO A 120 -13.41 -8.50 -7.23
CA PRO A 120 -13.59 -7.05 -7.31
C PRO A 120 -14.89 -6.58 -6.66
N CYS A 121 -15.95 -7.39 -6.69
CA CYS A 121 -17.21 -7.08 -6.02
C CYS A 121 -17.05 -7.01 -4.50
N ASN A 122 -16.30 -7.95 -3.91
CA ASN A 122 -16.05 -7.97 -2.47
C ASN A 122 -15.06 -6.90 -2.03
N ALA A 123 -14.17 -6.49 -2.93
CA ALA A 123 -13.18 -5.44 -2.70
C ALA A 123 -13.71 -4.02 -2.98
N ASN A 124 -15.00 -3.85 -3.25
CA ASN A 124 -15.63 -2.57 -3.60
C ASN A 124 -15.04 -1.89 -4.86
N ILE A 125 -14.58 -2.70 -5.82
CA ILE A 125 -14.08 -2.23 -7.12
C ILE A 125 -15.23 -2.28 -8.12
N PHE A 126 -16.10 -1.26 -8.07
CA PHE A 126 -17.37 -1.25 -8.81
C PHE A 126 -17.22 -1.24 -10.33
N SER A 127 -16.12 -0.69 -10.88
CA SER A 127 -15.87 -0.66 -12.33
C SER A 127 -15.64 -2.06 -12.94
N LEU A 128 -15.31 -3.05 -12.11
CA LEU A 128 -15.06 -4.45 -12.47
C LEU A 128 -16.17 -5.38 -11.97
N CYS A 129 -17.29 -4.84 -11.45
CA CYS A 129 -18.38 -5.62 -10.87
C CYS A 129 -19.78 -5.08 -11.22
N PRO A 130 -20.41 -5.57 -12.31
CA PRO A 130 -19.83 -6.42 -13.35
C PRO A 130 -18.93 -5.61 -14.29
N LEU A 131 -18.00 -6.29 -14.96
CA LEU A 131 -17.20 -5.71 -16.03
C LEU A 131 -18.13 -5.31 -17.20
N ASN A 132 -18.02 -4.07 -17.68
CA ASN A 132 -18.89 -3.56 -18.74
C ASN A 132 -18.17 -2.55 -19.64
N ALA A 133 -18.25 -2.74 -20.95
CA ALA A 133 -17.62 -1.87 -21.95
C ALA A 133 -18.08 -0.39 -21.90
N SER A 134 -19.26 -0.12 -21.33
CA SER A 134 -19.78 1.25 -21.19
C SER A 134 -19.11 2.04 -20.06
N VAL A 135 -18.31 1.41 -19.20
CA VAL A 135 -17.68 2.03 -18.03
C VAL A 135 -16.16 1.82 -18.09
N PRO A 136 -15.34 2.88 -17.97
CA PRO A 136 -13.89 2.72 -17.87
C PRO A 136 -13.52 1.85 -16.66
N THR A 137 -12.64 0.88 -16.89
CA THR A 137 -12.10 0.03 -15.85
C THR A 137 -11.15 0.84 -14.99
N GLN A 138 -11.43 0.93 -13.69
CA GLN A 138 -10.64 1.70 -12.74
C GLN A 138 -10.60 1.00 -11.39
N ALA A 139 -9.41 0.69 -10.90
CA ALA A 139 -9.23 0.00 -9.64
C ALA A 139 -7.98 0.52 -8.95
N SER A 140 -8.08 0.82 -7.67
CA SER A 140 -6.93 1.23 -6.88
C SER A 140 -7.10 0.74 -5.45
N GLY A 141 -5.99 0.66 -4.72
CA GLY A 141 -6.03 0.24 -3.34
C GLY A 141 -4.68 0.25 -2.66
N ALA A 142 -4.71 -0.09 -1.38
CA ALA A 142 -3.53 -0.33 -0.57
C ALA A 142 -3.71 -1.67 0.15
N ILE A 143 -2.66 -2.49 0.15
CA ILE A 143 -2.69 -3.85 0.68
C ILE A 143 -1.52 -3.99 1.66
N PRO A 144 -1.78 -4.38 2.92
CA PRO A 144 -0.72 -4.73 3.83
C PRO A 144 -0.04 -6.01 3.36
N VAL A 145 1.29 -6.02 3.37
CA VAL A 145 2.12 -7.16 3.00
C VAL A 145 2.53 -7.89 4.27
N ALA A 146 2.34 -9.21 4.32
CA ALA A 146 2.79 -9.96 5.47
C ALA A 146 4.33 -10.08 5.45
N PRO A 147 5.01 -10.07 6.61
CA PRO A 147 6.45 -10.28 6.67
C PRO A 147 6.91 -11.59 5.99
N SER A 148 6.06 -12.62 5.99
CA SER A 148 6.32 -13.90 5.30
C SER A 148 6.52 -13.76 3.80
N ASP A 149 5.79 -12.83 3.16
CA ASP A 149 5.75 -12.67 1.71
C ASP A 149 7.06 -12.04 1.19
N VAL A 150 7.76 -11.30 2.04
CA VAL A 150 9.03 -10.65 1.70
C VAL A 150 10.23 -11.22 2.46
N ALA A 151 10.04 -12.22 3.33
CA ALA A 151 11.10 -12.80 4.14
C ALA A 151 12.28 -13.35 3.32
N GLY A 152 12.01 -13.81 2.09
CA GLY A 152 13.04 -14.30 1.18
C GLY A 152 13.77 -13.21 0.38
N ILE A 153 13.42 -11.94 0.52
CA ILE A 153 14.08 -10.82 -0.16
C ILE A 153 15.00 -10.14 0.85
N PRO A 154 16.33 -10.30 0.74
CA PRO A 154 17.23 -9.67 1.69
C PRO A 154 17.15 -8.14 1.53
N PRO A 155 17.25 -7.34 2.61
CA PRO A 155 17.10 -5.88 2.52
C PRO A 155 18.05 -5.22 1.52
N ILE A 156 19.24 -5.80 1.30
CA ILE A 156 20.21 -5.34 0.30
C ILE A 156 19.66 -5.44 -1.13
N ALA A 157 18.77 -6.39 -1.42
CA ALA A 157 18.23 -6.60 -2.76
C ALA A 157 17.46 -5.37 -3.27
N TYR A 158 16.85 -4.60 -2.37
CA TYR A 158 16.17 -3.36 -2.74
C TYR A 158 17.11 -2.23 -3.17
N SER A 159 18.42 -2.36 -2.93
CA SER A 159 19.43 -1.37 -3.34
C SER A 159 20.31 -1.86 -4.49
N ILE A 160 20.15 -3.10 -4.93
CA ILE A 160 20.89 -3.64 -6.09
C ILE A 160 20.33 -2.95 -7.35
N PRO A 161 21.19 -2.33 -8.18
CA PRO A 161 20.75 -1.76 -9.46
C PRO A 161 20.19 -2.85 -10.38
N ASP A 162 19.26 -2.47 -11.26
CA ASP A 162 18.57 -3.38 -12.19
C ASP A 162 17.88 -4.55 -11.45
N PHE A 163 17.01 -4.19 -10.50
CA PHE A 163 16.22 -5.16 -9.74
C PHE A 163 15.42 -6.10 -10.66
N GLU A 164 15.69 -7.41 -10.57
CA GLU A 164 14.99 -8.42 -11.37
C GLU A 164 13.65 -8.79 -10.74
N GLY A 165 12.62 -7.96 -10.98
CA GLY A 165 11.27 -8.23 -10.52
C GLY A 165 10.19 -7.86 -11.53
N GLN A 166 9.05 -8.53 -11.40
CA GLN A 166 7.87 -8.29 -12.22
C GLN A 166 6.58 -8.40 -11.41
N ALA A 167 5.62 -7.53 -11.70
CA ALA A 167 4.25 -7.64 -11.23
C ALA A 167 3.37 -8.09 -12.39
N ILE A 168 2.58 -9.16 -12.18
CA ILE A 168 1.68 -9.73 -13.16
C ILE A 168 0.25 -9.57 -12.67
N LEU A 169 -0.57 -8.90 -13.46
CA LEU A 169 -2.02 -8.84 -13.32
C LEU A 169 -2.65 -9.84 -14.30
N ARG A 170 -3.50 -10.73 -13.80
CA ARG A 170 -4.35 -11.59 -14.62
C ARG A 170 -5.81 -11.39 -14.22
N ILE A 171 -6.70 -11.38 -15.21
CA ILE A 171 -8.14 -11.27 -14.97
C ILE A 171 -8.82 -12.45 -15.67
N PHE A 172 -9.63 -13.17 -14.91
CA PHE A 172 -10.37 -14.34 -15.35
C PHE A 172 -11.87 -14.04 -15.41
N SER A 173 -12.53 -14.45 -16.49
CA SER A 173 -13.98 -14.46 -16.60
C SER A 173 -14.54 -15.61 -15.77
N ASN A 174 -15.50 -15.32 -14.89
CA ASN A 174 -16.19 -16.35 -14.11
C ASN A 174 -17.21 -17.11 -14.98
N THR A 175 -17.69 -16.50 -16.06
CA THR A 175 -18.64 -17.12 -16.99
C THR A 175 -17.96 -18.16 -17.90
N THR A 176 -16.78 -17.84 -18.41
CA THR A 176 -16.05 -18.72 -19.36
C THR A 176 -14.91 -19.50 -18.73
N GLU A 177 -14.60 -19.23 -17.45
CA GLU A 177 -13.46 -19.79 -16.70
C GLU A 177 -12.10 -19.58 -17.40
N SER A 178 -12.02 -18.58 -18.28
CA SER A 178 -10.85 -18.30 -19.11
C SER A 178 -10.18 -16.99 -18.73
N GLN A 179 -8.87 -16.90 -18.98
CA GLN A 179 -8.12 -15.66 -18.82
C GLN A 179 -8.51 -14.69 -19.93
N ILE A 180 -9.01 -13.52 -19.54
CA ILE A 180 -9.47 -12.48 -20.48
C ILE A 180 -8.53 -11.28 -20.53
N ALA A 181 -7.63 -11.12 -19.57
CA ALA A 181 -6.56 -10.13 -19.63
C ALA A 181 -5.31 -10.58 -18.86
N CYS A 182 -4.13 -10.20 -19.36
CA CYS A 182 -2.84 -10.39 -18.70
C CYS A 182 -1.97 -9.16 -18.94
N TYR A 183 -1.48 -8.54 -17.87
CA TYR A 183 -0.49 -7.47 -17.96
C TYR A 183 0.69 -7.78 -17.06
N SER A 184 1.90 -7.53 -17.55
CA SER A 184 3.13 -7.66 -16.78
C SER A 184 3.84 -6.32 -16.77
N ALA A 185 4.28 -5.90 -15.59
CA ALA A 185 5.05 -4.68 -15.38
C ALA A 185 6.41 -5.02 -14.76
N VAL A 186 7.46 -4.35 -15.22
CA VAL A 186 8.81 -4.46 -14.63
C VAL A 186 8.84 -3.69 -13.32
N LEU A 187 9.47 -4.25 -12.28
CA LEU A 187 9.70 -3.58 -11.00
C LEU A 187 11.09 -2.95 -10.97
N THR A 188 11.19 -1.75 -10.42
CA THR A 188 12.45 -1.02 -10.30
C THR A 188 12.55 -0.30 -8.95
N ASN A 189 13.77 -0.10 -8.49
CA ASN A 189 14.14 0.81 -7.38
C ASN A 189 14.71 2.14 -7.89
N GLY A 190 14.75 2.34 -9.22
CA GLY A 190 15.33 3.50 -9.89
C GLY A 190 16.85 3.49 -10.00
N ALA A 191 17.54 2.45 -9.50
CA ALA A 191 18.97 2.27 -9.68
C ALA A 191 19.23 1.38 -10.91
N THR A 192 20.19 1.78 -11.74
CA THR A 192 20.56 1.04 -12.96
C THR A 192 22.07 0.99 -13.16
N PHE A 193 22.59 -0.10 -13.73
CA PHE A 193 23.95 -0.16 -14.24
C PHE A 193 24.00 0.45 -15.65
N ALA A 194 24.34 1.74 -15.73
CA ALA A 194 24.68 2.35 -17.02
C ALA A 194 26.14 2.04 -17.38
N HIS A 195 26.38 1.51 -18.58
CA HIS A 195 27.73 1.47 -19.14
C HIS A 195 28.06 2.86 -19.72
N PRO A 196 29.18 3.50 -19.32
CA PRO A 196 29.66 4.67 -20.06
C PRO A 196 30.04 4.20 -21.47
N ALA A 197 29.48 4.85 -22.48
CA ALA A 197 29.61 4.63 -23.93
C ALA A 197 30.52 3.45 -24.38
N ALA A 198 29.95 2.52 -25.16
CA ALA A 198 30.72 1.50 -25.83
C ALA A 198 31.87 2.14 -26.63
N VAL A 199 33.09 1.77 -26.31
CA VAL A 199 34.26 2.12 -27.11
C VAL A 199 34.24 1.24 -28.36
N GLU A 200 33.74 1.78 -29.47
CA GLU A 200 33.92 1.23 -30.81
C GLU A 200 35.15 1.85 -31.48
#